data_AF-A0AAD4T1K4-F1
#
_entry.id   AF-A0AAD4T1K4-F1
#
_cell.length_a   1.000
_cell.length_b   1.000
_cell.length_c   1.000
_cell.angle_alpha   90.00
_cell.angle_beta   90.00
_cell.angle_gamma   90.00
#
_symmetry.space_group_name_H-M   'P 1'
#
loop_
_entity.id
_entity.type
_entity.pdbx_description
1 polymer ?
#
loop_
_entity_poly.entity_id
_entity_poly.type
_entity_poly.pdbx_seq_one_letter_code
_entity_poly.pdbx_strand_id
1 'polypeptide(L)'
;MQKLGDFKLPQFFNYPPYFTLQPVRDTREKQVQLWKELILDYCRNQKIFVIGIEEEFPLFTNQVIERFLSHEAKETFLSALVSEGRAEWMDKGHKRCLILWHRIQEWADIIMRFVKETGLEDSVMTIEEIRSGIESRGTELHGMDRTILTRALKLLEQKGKAAIFKGSSADDEGVKFSA
;
A
#
# COMPACT_ATOMS: atom_id res chain seq x y z
N MET A 1 -11.57 -18.89 13.55
CA MET A 1 -11.48 -17.70 12.67
C MET A 1 -10.67 -18.10 11.45
N GLN A 2 -11.20 -17.85 10.25
CA GLN A 2 -10.49 -18.13 9.00
C GLN A 2 -9.20 -17.30 8.93
N LYS A 3 -8.19 -17.81 8.23
CA LYS A 3 -6.91 -17.12 8.03
C LYS A 3 -6.49 -17.18 6.57
N LEU A 4 -5.71 -16.19 6.15
CA LEU A 4 -4.93 -16.19 4.91
C LEU A 4 -3.46 -16.10 5.30
N GLY A 5 -2.74 -17.23 5.26
CA GLY A 5 -1.44 -17.34 5.92
C GLY A 5 -1.57 -17.07 7.43
N ASP A 6 -0.77 -16.13 7.95
CA ASP A 6 -0.82 -15.70 9.35
C ASP A 6 -1.87 -14.60 9.63
N PHE A 7 -2.44 -14.01 8.59
CA PHE A 7 -3.44 -12.95 8.73
C PHE A 7 -4.79 -13.52 9.17
N LYS A 8 -5.35 -12.99 10.26
CA LYS A 8 -6.66 -13.41 10.78
C LYS A 8 -7.76 -12.62 10.11
N LEU A 9 -8.66 -13.31 9.42
CA LEU A 9 -9.80 -12.67 8.78
C LEU A 9 -10.90 -12.30 9.81
N PRO A 10 -11.58 -11.16 9.62
CA PRO A 10 -12.70 -10.77 10.47
C PRO A 10 -13.89 -11.70 10.29
N GLN A 11 -14.77 -11.77 11.30
CA GLN A 11 -15.91 -12.69 11.29
C GLN A 11 -16.87 -12.43 10.10
N PHE A 12 -17.10 -11.15 9.77
CA PHE A 12 -17.96 -10.76 8.65
C PHE A 12 -17.45 -11.24 7.29
N PHE A 13 -16.17 -11.62 7.16
CA PHE A 13 -15.63 -12.19 5.93
C PHE A 13 -16.26 -13.56 5.58
N ASN A 14 -16.93 -14.21 6.53
CA ASN A 14 -17.71 -15.43 6.29
C ASN A 14 -19.21 -15.18 6.12
N TYR A 15 -19.63 -13.93 5.96
CA TYR A 15 -21.02 -13.57 5.72
C TYR A 15 -21.27 -13.44 4.20
N PRO A 16 -22.03 -14.34 3.55
CA PRO A 16 -22.16 -14.34 2.08
C PRO A 16 -22.59 -13.01 1.45
N PRO A 17 -23.53 -12.24 2.02
CA PRO A 17 -23.90 -10.93 1.47
C PRO A 17 -22.76 -9.91 1.45
N TYR A 18 -21.71 -10.09 2.26
CA TYR A 18 -20.54 -9.21 2.26
C TYR A 18 -19.81 -9.16 0.90
N PHE A 19 -19.93 -10.23 0.09
CA PHE A 19 -19.34 -10.34 -1.25
C PHE A 19 -20.27 -9.87 -2.38
N THR A 20 -21.47 -9.41 -2.06
CA THR A 20 -22.42 -8.85 -3.03
C THR A 20 -22.61 -7.38 -2.73
N LEU A 21 -22.48 -6.52 -3.76
CA LEU A 21 -22.65 -5.08 -3.59
C LEU A 21 -24.07 -4.78 -3.06
N GLN A 22 -24.16 -4.12 -1.92
CA GLN A 22 -25.45 -3.95 -1.24
C GLN A 22 -26.32 -2.90 -1.96
N PRO A 23 -27.61 -3.20 -2.20
CA PRO A 23 -28.49 -2.27 -2.92
C PRO A 23 -28.91 -1.08 -2.05
N VAL A 24 -29.09 -1.32 -0.75
CA VAL A 24 -29.46 -0.30 0.23
C VAL A 24 -28.25 0.57 0.54
N ARG A 25 -28.42 1.90 0.43
CA ARG A 25 -27.35 2.88 0.58
C ARG A 25 -26.60 2.77 1.91
N ASP A 26 -27.31 2.84 3.04
CA ASP A 26 -26.67 2.81 4.36
C ASP A 26 -25.90 1.51 4.62
N THR A 27 -26.44 0.39 4.12
CA THR A 27 -25.76 -0.92 4.19
C THR A 27 -24.53 -0.95 3.28
N ARG A 28 -24.62 -0.35 2.09
CA ARG A 28 -23.49 -0.23 1.16
C ARG A 28 -22.38 0.65 1.73
N GLU A 29 -22.72 1.76 2.37
CA GLU A 29 -21.72 2.65 3.01
C GLU A 29 -20.94 1.89 4.10
N LYS A 30 -21.63 1.12 4.96
CA LYS A 30 -20.98 0.25 5.95
C LYS A 30 -20.14 -0.84 5.30
N GLN A 31 -20.65 -1.51 4.27
CA GLN A 31 -19.91 -2.54 3.52
C GLN A 31 -18.63 -1.97 2.93
N VAL A 32 -18.70 -0.80 2.27
CA VAL A 32 -17.54 -0.11 1.70
C VAL A 32 -16.51 0.21 2.78
N GLN A 33 -16.95 0.72 3.95
CA GLN A 33 -16.05 1.01 5.07
C GLN A 33 -15.28 -0.24 5.53
N LEU A 34 -15.99 -1.36 5.73
CA LEU A 34 -15.38 -2.63 6.14
C LEU A 34 -14.39 -3.15 5.08
N TRP A 35 -14.71 -3.03 3.79
CA TRP A 35 -13.79 -3.44 2.71
C TRP A 35 -12.54 -2.57 2.67
N LYS A 36 -12.67 -1.25 2.81
CA LYS A 36 -11.50 -0.34 2.85
C LYS A 36 -10.56 -0.71 3.99
N GLU A 37 -11.10 -0.88 5.21
CA GLU A 37 -10.31 -1.26 6.39
C GLU A 37 -9.60 -2.60 6.20
N LEU A 38 -10.34 -3.62 5.74
CA LEU A 38 -9.79 -4.96 5.50
C LEU A 38 -8.70 -4.96 4.43
N ILE A 39 -8.91 -4.26 3.30
CA ILE A 39 -7.93 -4.17 2.21
C ILE A 39 -6.65 -3.50 2.72
N LEU A 40 -6.76 -2.37 3.40
CA LEU A 40 -5.60 -1.63 3.90
C LEU A 40 -4.80 -2.45 4.92
N ASP A 41 -5.48 -3.11 5.86
CA ASP A 41 -4.84 -3.92 6.90
C ASP A 41 -4.15 -5.16 6.32
N TYR A 42 -4.83 -5.86 5.40
CA TYR A 42 -4.25 -7.02 4.71
C TYR A 42 -3.04 -6.62 3.86
N CYS A 43 -3.16 -5.56 3.05
CA CYS A 43 -2.05 -5.05 2.23
C CYS A 43 -0.85 -4.65 3.08
N ARG A 44 -1.08 -3.98 4.22
CA ARG A 44 -0.01 -3.63 5.16
C ARG A 44 0.68 -4.86 5.72
N ASN A 45 -0.10 -5.84 6.20
CA ASN A 45 0.43 -7.05 6.83
C ASN A 45 1.20 -7.94 5.85
N GLN A 46 0.73 -8.04 4.60
CA GLN A 46 1.33 -8.88 3.55
C GLN A 46 2.29 -8.12 2.63
N LYS A 47 2.52 -6.82 2.88
CA LYS A 47 3.34 -5.93 2.05
C LYS A 47 2.92 -5.90 0.57
N ILE A 48 1.61 -5.92 0.32
CA ILE A 48 1.03 -5.88 -1.03
C ILE A 48 0.66 -4.44 -1.39
N PHE A 49 1.48 -3.81 -2.24
CA PHE A 49 1.29 -2.41 -2.63
C PHE A 49 0.44 -2.20 -3.87
N VAL A 50 0.23 -3.23 -4.69
CA VAL A 50 -0.52 -3.12 -5.95
C VAL A 50 -1.58 -4.20 -6.00
N ILE A 51 -2.81 -3.80 -6.33
CA ILE A 51 -3.93 -4.70 -6.58
C ILE A 51 -4.35 -4.54 -8.04
N GLY A 52 -4.33 -5.62 -8.81
CA GLY A 52 -4.98 -5.70 -10.12
C GLY A 52 -6.44 -6.15 -9.99
N ILE A 53 -7.36 -5.49 -10.69
CA ILE A 53 -8.79 -5.88 -10.68
C ILE A 53 -9.01 -7.28 -11.27
N GLU A 54 -8.30 -7.55 -12.37
CA GLU A 54 -8.36 -8.81 -13.13
C GLU A 54 -7.37 -9.86 -12.62
N GLU A 55 -6.51 -9.48 -11.68
CA GLU A 55 -5.52 -10.38 -11.08
C GLU A 55 -6.13 -11.10 -9.88
N GLU A 56 -5.54 -12.24 -9.51
CA GLU A 56 -5.94 -12.94 -8.30
C GLU A 56 -5.51 -12.14 -7.07
N PHE A 57 -6.49 -11.80 -6.23
CA PHE A 57 -6.25 -11.14 -4.94
C PHE A 57 -6.99 -11.91 -3.83
N PRO A 58 -6.28 -12.42 -2.80
CA PRO A 58 -6.86 -13.35 -1.82
C PRO A 58 -8.11 -12.85 -1.09
N LEU A 59 -8.28 -11.53 -0.92
CA LEU A 59 -9.47 -10.99 -0.27
C LEU A 59 -10.72 -10.97 -1.16
N PHE A 60 -10.56 -11.04 -2.49
CA PHE A 60 -11.71 -10.94 -3.41
C PHE A 60 -12.43 -12.27 -3.63
N THR A 61 -11.90 -13.38 -3.10
CA THR A 61 -12.52 -14.69 -3.16
C THR A 61 -12.48 -15.34 -1.79
N ASN A 62 -13.63 -15.81 -1.31
CA ASN A 62 -13.71 -16.68 -0.14
C ASN A 62 -14.24 -18.05 -0.56
N GLN A 63 -13.33 -19.02 -0.65
CA GLN A 63 -13.64 -20.40 -1.03
C GLN A 63 -14.48 -21.13 0.02
N VAL A 64 -14.40 -20.76 1.31
CA VAL A 64 -15.13 -21.44 2.40
C VAL A 64 -16.63 -21.27 2.28
N ILE A 65 -17.09 -20.11 1.80
CA ILE A 65 -18.51 -19.80 1.61
C ILE A 65 -18.90 -19.73 0.12
N GLU A 66 -17.97 -20.12 -0.77
CA GLU A 66 -18.16 -20.12 -2.22
C GLU A 66 -18.65 -18.76 -2.75
N ARG A 67 -17.94 -17.69 -2.38
CA ARG A 67 -18.24 -16.32 -2.82
C ARG A 67 -17.01 -15.62 -3.35
N PHE A 68 -17.23 -14.73 -4.31
CA PHE A 68 -16.22 -13.85 -4.87
C PHE A 68 -16.86 -12.50 -5.22
N LEU A 69 -16.04 -11.45 -5.26
CA LEU A 69 -16.48 -10.13 -5.69
C LEU A 69 -16.62 -10.07 -7.21
N SER A 70 -17.71 -9.45 -7.68
CA SER A 70 -17.84 -9.04 -9.08
C SER A 70 -16.81 -7.96 -9.44
N HIS A 71 -16.54 -7.77 -10.74
CA HIS A 71 -15.69 -6.69 -11.23
C HIS A 71 -16.18 -5.32 -10.73
N GLU A 72 -17.49 -5.05 -10.84
CA GLU A 72 -18.12 -3.82 -10.35
C GLU A 72 -17.87 -3.59 -8.84
N ALA A 73 -17.99 -4.64 -8.01
CA ALA A 73 -17.74 -4.51 -6.58
C ALA A 73 -16.26 -4.21 -6.29
N LYS A 74 -15.33 -4.89 -6.97
CA LYS A 74 -13.88 -4.62 -6.86
C LYS A 74 -13.57 -3.17 -7.21
N GLU A 75 -14.04 -2.69 -8.36
CA GLU A 75 -13.84 -1.30 -8.80
C GLU A 75 -14.46 -0.30 -7.82
N THR A 76 -15.65 -0.60 -7.31
CA THR A 76 -16.34 0.26 -6.33
C THR A 76 -15.53 0.42 -5.04
N PHE A 77 -15.03 -0.67 -4.46
CA PHE A 77 -14.28 -0.62 -3.20
C PHE A 77 -12.91 0.03 -3.37
N LEU A 78 -12.21 -0.25 -4.48
CA LEU A 78 -10.94 0.41 -4.78
C LEU A 78 -11.12 1.89 -5.08
N SER A 79 -12.15 2.27 -5.84
CA SER A 79 -12.47 3.68 -6.10
C SER A 79 -12.79 4.46 -4.82
N ALA A 80 -13.41 3.80 -3.83
CA ALA A 80 -13.64 4.41 -2.52
C ALA A 80 -12.35 4.63 -1.72
N LEU A 81 -11.31 3.78 -1.88
CA LEU A 81 -9.99 4.07 -1.33
C LEU A 81 -9.33 5.25 -2.06
N VAL A 82 -9.48 5.31 -3.38
CA VAL A 82 -8.93 6.39 -4.22
C VAL A 82 -9.52 7.74 -3.82
N SER A 83 -10.85 7.83 -3.64
CA SER A 83 -11.51 9.09 -3.25
C SER A 83 -11.06 9.62 -1.89
N GLU A 84 -10.55 8.76 -1.00
CA GLU A 84 -10.02 9.14 0.32
C GLU A 84 -8.49 9.38 0.34
N GLY A 85 -7.84 9.28 -0.83
CA GLY A 85 -6.39 9.37 -0.96
C GLY A 85 -5.65 8.22 -0.26
N ARG A 86 -6.29 7.04 -0.19
CA ARG A 86 -5.75 5.80 0.39
C ARG A 86 -5.37 4.77 -0.68
N ALA A 87 -5.62 5.09 -1.95
CA ALA A 87 -5.10 4.36 -3.10
C ALA A 87 -5.04 5.30 -4.32
N GLU A 88 -4.40 4.87 -5.41
CA GLU A 88 -4.35 5.60 -6.67
C GLU A 88 -4.39 4.65 -7.87
N TRP A 89 -5.19 4.97 -8.88
CA TRP A 89 -5.17 4.23 -10.14
C TRP A 89 -3.85 4.45 -10.89
N MET A 90 -3.22 3.36 -11.31
CA MET A 90 -1.92 3.38 -12.00
C MET A 90 -2.06 3.52 -13.52
N ASP A 91 -3.29 3.39 -14.04
CA ASP A 91 -3.60 3.46 -15.46
C ASP A 91 -4.98 4.06 -15.71
N LYS A 92 -5.19 4.62 -16.91
CA LYS A 92 -6.45 5.24 -17.31
C LYS A 92 -7.63 4.27 -17.39
N GLY A 93 -7.35 2.96 -17.48
CA GLY A 93 -8.37 1.91 -17.54
C GLY A 93 -8.73 1.34 -16.17
N HIS A 94 -8.22 1.93 -15.08
CA HIS A 94 -8.44 1.48 -13.70
C HIS A 94 -8.12 -0.01 -13.49
N LYS A 95 -7.13 -0.56 -14.21
CA LYS A 95 -6.81 -1.99 -14.11
C LYS A 95 -6.00 -2.33 -12.87
N ARG A 96 -5.11 -1.43 -12.46
CA ARG A 96 -4.24 -1.60 -11.29
C ARG A 96 -4.32 -0.40 -10.36
N CYS A 97 -4.36 -0.70 -9.06
CA CYS A 97 -4.48 0.28 -7.99
C CYS A 97 -3.26 0.19 -7.07
N LEU A 98 -2.55 1.30 -6.90
CA LEU A 98 -1.48 1.45 -5.92
C LEU A 98 -2.10 1.76 -4.55
N ILE A 99 -1.86 0.92 -3.55
CA ILE A 99 -2.45 1.02 -2.21
C ILE A 99 -1.55 1.84 -1.29
N LEU A 100 -2.14 2.77 -0.56
CA LEU A 100 -1.46 3.71 0.33
C LEU A 100 -1.96 3.53 1.78
N TRP A 101 -1.56 2.44 2.45
CA TRP A 101 -1.87 2.24 3.88
C TRP A 101 -1.16 3.25 4.79
N HIS A 102 -0.07 3.83 4.30
CA HIS A 102 0.39 5.15 4.71
C HIS A 102 0.34 6.07 3.50
N ARG A 103 -0.06 7.33 3.73
CA ARG A 103 0.03 8.39 2.72
C ARG A 103 1.49 8.70 2.43
N ILE A 104 1.76 9.31 1.27
CA ILE A 104 3.14 9.67 0.87
C ILE A 104 3.83 10.56 1.92
N GLN A 105 3.08 11.47 2.55
CA GLN A 105 3.59 12.32 3.63
C GLN A 105 3.99 11.51 4.87
N GLU A 106 3.17 10.54 5.26
CA GLU A 106 3.44 9.66 6.40
C GLU A 106 4.65 8.76 6.11
N TRP A 107 4.75 8.23 4.88
CA TRP A 107 5.94 7.50 4.44
C TRP A 107 7.21 8.35 4.47
N ALA A 108 7.14 9.61 4.05
CA ALA A 108 8.26 10.53 4.14
C ALA A 108 8.72 10.74 5.59
N ASP A 109 7.78 10.84 6.54
CA ASP A 109 8.09 10.95 7.97
C ASP A 109 8.68 9.64 8.54
N ILE A 110 8.18 8.48 8.10
CA ILE A 110 8.73 7.16 8.46
C ILE A 110 10.17 7.03 7.96
N ILE A 111 10.46 7.43 6.71
CA ILE A 111 11.81 7.41 6.13
C ILE A 111 12.76 8.29 6.93
N MET A 112 12.36 9.52 7.25
CA MET A 112 13.20 10.41 8.06
C MET A 112 13.49 9.83 9.46
N ARG A 113 12.49 9.19 10.08
CA ARG A 113 12.70 8.53 11.37
C ARG A 113 13.69 7.37 11.25
N PHE A 114 13.54 6.53 10.23
CA PHE A 114 14.46 5.43 9.95
C PHE A 114 15.90 5.90 9.77
N VAL A 115 16.11 6.94 8.96
CA VAL A 115 17.45 7.51 8.70
C VAL A 115 18.08 8.02 10.00
N LYS A 116 17.30 8.69 10.85
CA LYS A 116 17.76 9.18 12.14
C LYS A 116 18.09 8.06 13.13
N GLU A 117 17.23 7.05 13.22
CA GLU A 117 17.42 5.90 14.13
C GLU A 117 18.62 5.02 13.73
N THR A 118 18.96 4.98 12.45
CA THR A 118 20.10 4.24 11.90
C THR A 118 21.39 5.06 11.80
N GLY A 119 21.34 6.37 12.05
CA GLY A 119 22.50 7.27 11.95
C GLY A 119 22.99 7.48 10.51
N LEU A 120 22.11 7.35 9.52
CA LEU A 120 22.45 7.45 8.10
C LEU A 120 22.23 8.86 7.50
N GLU A 121 22.00 9.87 8.35
CA GLU A 121 21.66 11.24 7.92
C GLU A 121 22.70 11.84 6.96
N ASP A 122 23.99 11.62 7.20
CA ASP A 122 25.08 12.16 6.37
C ASP A 122 25.55 11.22 5.24
N SER A 123 24.98 10.01 5.19
CA SER A 123 25.35 8.96 4.23
C SER A 123 24.51 9.07 2.95
N VAL A 124 25.11 8.69 1.82
CA VAL A 124 24.36 8.50 0.58
C VAL A 124 23.83 7.07 0.58
N MET A 125 22.52 6.92 0.40
CA MET A 125 21.84 5.62 0.26
C MET A 125 21.19 5.51 -1.11
N THR A 126 21.20 4.33 -1.69
CA THR A 126 20.41 4.01 -2.88
C THR A 126 18.96 3.67 -2.50
N ILE A 127 18.05 3.78 -3.48
CA ILE A 127 16.67 3.32 -3.33
C ILE A 127 16.61 1.85 -2.91
N GLU A 128 17.48 0.99 -3.46
CA GLU A 128 17.47 -0.44 -3.14
C GLU A 128 18.02 -0.75 -1.75
N GLU A 129 18.99 0.01 -1.24
CA GLU A 129 19.44 -0.12 0.15
C GLU A 129 18.34 0.21 1.16
N ILE A 130 17.51 1.22 0.88
CA ILE A 130 16.37 1.58 1.74
C ILE A 130 15.29 0.49 1.73
N ARG A 131 15.04 -0.15 0.57
CA ARG A 131 13.97 -1.14 0.40
C ARG A 131 14.39 -2.56 0.79
N SER A 132 15.64 -2.90 0.57
CA SER A 132 16.10 -4.29 0.58
C SER A 132 17.40 -4.48 1.38
N GLY A 133 18.04 -3.40 1.82
CA GLY A 133 19.28 -3.42 2.59
C GLY A 133 19.09 -3.96 4.01
N ILE A 134 20.22 -4.22 4.68
CA ILE A 134 20.26 -4.83 6.02
C ILE A 134 19.52 -3.96 7.04
N GLU A 135 19.78 -2.66 7.03
CA GLU A 135 19.19 -1.70 7.97
C GLU A 135 17.66 -1.66 7.89
N SER A 136 17.09 -1.86 6.69
CA SER A 136 15.64 -1.85 6.51
C SER A 136 14.93 -3.07 7.13
N ARG A 137 15.64 -4.18 7.37
CA ARG A 137 15.03 -5.45 7.80
C ARG A 137 14.27 -5.30 9.11
N GLY A 138 13.06 -5.85 9.15
CA GLY A 138 12.16 -5.74 10.32
C GLY A 138 11.45 -4.39 10.44
N THR A 139 11.76 -3.41 9.59
CA THR A 139 11.02 -2.14 9.49
C THR A 139 9.90 -2.22 8.47
N GLU A 140 9.05 -1.19 8.44
CA GLU A 140 8.01 -1.12 7.41
C GLU A 140 8.52 -0.78 6.00
N LEU A 141 9.76 -0.26 5.90
CA LEU A 141 10.42 0.12 4.64
C LEU A 141 10.94 -1.10 3.87
N HIS A 142 11.20 -2.22 4.56
CA HIS A 142 11.62 -3.44 3.89
C HIS A 142 10.53 -3.94 2.92
N GLY A 143 10.91 -4.16 1.66
CA GLY A 143 10.01 -4.57 0.60
C GLY A 143 9.04 -3.48 0.14
N MET A 144 9.25 -2.21 0.53
CA MET A 144 8.40 -1.09 0.11
C MET A 144 8.30 -0.99 -1.41
N ASP A 145 7.16 -0.56 -1.96
CA ASP A 145 7.05 -0.30 -3.39
C ASP A 145 7.94 0.88 -3.81
N ARG A 146 8.66 0.70 -4.93
CA ARG A 146 9.60 1.70 -5.45
C ARG A 146 8.92 3.02 -5.77
N THR A 147 7.73 2.97 -6.38
CA THR A 147 6.98 4.17 -6.78
C THR A 147 6.63 5.01 -5.57
N ILE A 148 6.18 4.36 -4.48
CA ILE A 148 5.85 5.05 -3.23
C ILE A 148 7.11 5.67 -2.63
N LEU A 149 8.21 4.91 -2.56
CA LEU A 149 9.47 5.40 -2.01
C LEU A 149 9.98 6.62 -2.80
N THR A 150 10.08 6.53 -4.12
CA THR A 150 10.50 7.65 -4.97
C THR A 150 9.63 8.89 -4.77
N ARG A 151 8.31 8.73 -4.60
CA ARG A 151 7.40 9.85 -4.33
C ARG A 151 7.63 10.48 -2.95
N ALA A 152 7.85 9.66 -1.92
CA ALA A 152 8.16 10.14 -0.58
C ALA A 152 9.51 10.87 -0.56
N LEU A 153 10.53 10.35 -1.25
CA LEU A 153 11.83 10.98 -1.39
C LEU A 153 11.75 12.32 -2.12
N LYS A 154 11.01 12.40 -3.23
CA LYS A 154 10.77 13.67 -3.95
C LYS A 154 10.08 14.70 -3.06
N LEU A 155 9.16 14.28 -2.20
CA LEU A 155 8.53 15.16 -1.22
C LEU A 155 9.54 15.67 -0.18
N LEU A 156 10.46 14.81 0.29
CA LEU A 156 11.54 15.22 1.21
C LEU A 156 12.51 16.19 0.54
N GLU A 157 12.86 15.95 -0.72
CA GLU A 157 13.70 16.84 -1.52
C GLU A 157 13.07 18.23 -1.68
N GLN A 158 11.78 18.29 -2.02
CA GLN A 158 11.04 19.55 -2.08
C GLN A 158 10.99 20.30 -0.75
N LYS A 159 11.08 19.58 0.38
CA LYS A 159 11.15 20.14 1.74
C LYS A 159 12.58 20.48 2.17
N GLY A 160 13.60 20.26 1.33
CA GLY A 160 15.01 20.47 1.66
C GLY A 160 15.58 19.48 2.68
N LYS A 161 14.93 18.32 2.85
CA LYS A 161 15.33 17.26 3.80
C LYS A 161 16.12 16.12 3.16
N ALA A 162 16.18 16.11 1.84
CA ALA A 162 16.95 15.14 1.07
C ALA A 162 17.45 15.78 -0.23
N ALA A 163 18.48 15.20 -0.83
CA ALA A 163 18.94 15.52 -2.18
C ALA A 163 19.04 14.21 -2.97
N ILE A 164 18.38 14.15 -4.12
CA ILE A 164 18.37 12.97 -4.98
C ILE A 164 19.41 13.16 -6.10
N PHE A 165 20.32 12.21 -6.23
CA PHE A 165 21.36 12.16 -7.25
C PHE A 165 20.96 11.15 -8.31
N LYS A 166 20.90 11.59 -9.57
CA LYS A 166 20.67 10.68 -10.69
C LYS A 166 21.97 9.95 -11.02
N GLY A 167 21.95 8.63 -10.91
CA GLY A 167 23.03 7.80 -11.43
C GLY A 167 22.87 7.51 -12.93
N SER A 168 23.69 6.60 -13.43
CA SER A 168 23.67 6.12 -14.83
C SER A 168 22.41 5.34 -15.19
N SER A 169 21.78 4.70 -14.20
CA SER A 169 20.52 3.99 -14.32
C SER A 169 19.56 4.40 -13.20
N ALA A 170 18.27 4.04 -13.32
CA ALA A 170 17.29 4.32 -12.27
C ALA A 170 17.65 3.60 -10.95
N ASP A 171 18.39 2.49 -11.01
CA ASP A 171 18.83 1.71 -9.85
C ASP A 171 20.05 2.35 -9.16
N ASP A 172 20.73 3.26 -9.85
CA ASP A 172 21.87 4.03 -9.34
C ASP A 172 21.42 5.40 -8.76
N GLU A 173 20.12 5.61 -8.55
CA GLU A 173 19.63 6.83 -7.88
C GLU A 173 20.03 6.81 -6.40
N GLY A 174 20.97 7.69 -6.05
CA GLY A 174 21.43 7.92 -4.68
C GLY A 174 20.62 9.02 -4.01
N VAL A 175 20.49 8.95 -2.70
CA VAL A 175 19.80 9.92 -1.86
C VAL A 175 20.71 10.26 -0.69
N LYS A 176 20.97 11.55 -0.49
CA LYS A 176 21.55 12.03 0.76
C LYS A 176 20.47 12.72 1.58
N PHE A 177 20.36 12.37 2.85
CA PHE A 177 19.42 13.03 3.75
C PHE A 177 20.05 14.26 4.40
N SER A 178 19.24 15.10 5.01
CA SER A 178 19.70 16.27 5.75
C SER A 178 18.96 16.31 7.08
N ALA A 179 19.71 16.50 8.16
CA ALA A 179 19.18 16.62 9.52
C ALA A 179 18.27 17.85 9.70
#